data_AF-A0A8S3WB92-F1
#
_entry.id   AF-A0A8S3WB92-F1
#
_cell.length_a   1.000
_cell.length_b   1.000
_cell.length_c   1.000
_cell.angle_alpha   90.00
_cell.angle_beta   90.00
_cell.angle_gamma   90.00
#
_symmetry.space_group_name_H-M   'P 1'
#
loop_
_entity.id
_entity.type
_entity.pdbx_description
1 polymer ?
#
loop_
_entity_poly.entity_id
_entity_poly.type
_entity_poly.pdbx_seq_one_letter_code
_entity_poly.pdbx_strand_id
1 'polypeptide(L)'
;MGTTGFSYTTSWGESEERSETITTGATSGVETDLQPGQAATAVLSANKGAIEVEVMYVAKLRGNVAVNFKIPYKGHHFGGPSIDSVMKSGGLENEGIIKETIKLGF
;
A
#
# COMPACT_ATOMS: atom_id res chain seq x y z
N MET A 1 -8.97 2.97 -27.59
CA MET A 1 -9.17 3.20 -26.15
C MET A 1 -8.09 2.42 -25.42
N GLY A 2 -7.21 3.11 -24.68
CA GLY A 2 -6.10 2.46 -23.98
C GLY A 2 -6.59 1.82 -22.69
N THR A 3 -6.35 0.53 -22.53
CA THR A 3 -6.54 -0.18 -21.25
C THR A 3 -5.34 0.10 -20.37
N THR A 4 -5.50 0.91 -19.34
CA THR A 4 -4.50 1.09 -18.28
C THR A 4 -4.63 -0.09 -17.30
N GLY A 5 -3.66 -1.01 -17.34
CA GLY A 5 -3.54 -2.10 -16.36
C GLY A 5 -2.64 -1.64 -15.22
N PHE A 6 -3.06 -1.90 -13.97
CA PHE A 6 -2.28 -1.60 -12.76
C PHE A 6 -1.87 -2.90 -12.06
N SER A 7 -0.61 -2.98 -11.61
CA SER A 7 -0.12 -4.07 -10.77
C SER A 7 0.65 -3.49 -9.58
N TYR A 8 0.23 -3.84 -8.36
CA TYR A 8 0.88 -3.41 -7.11
C TYR A 8 1.48 -4.63 -6.42
N THR A 9 2.77 -4.56 -6.11
CA THR A 9 3.49 -5.58 -5.34
C THR A 9 4.24 -4.85 -4.25
N THR A 10 3.98 -5.17 -2.98
CA THR A 10 4.67 -4.56 -1.83
C THR A 10 5.34 -5.65 -0.99
N SER A 11 6.59 -5.40 -0.59
CA SER A 11 7.36 -6.19 0.37
C SER A 11 7.28 -5.54 1.74
N TRP A 12 6.94 -6.33 2.76
CA TRP A 12 6.90 -5.86 4.16
C TRP A 12 8.26 -5.32 4.61
N GLY A 13 8.30 -4.08 5.13
CA GLY A 13 9.48 -3.51 5.81
C GLY A 13 10.42 -2.68 4.93
N GLU A 14 10.06 -2.42 3.67
CA GLU A 14 10.82 -1.54 2.78
C GLU A 14 10.06 -0.24 2.53
N SER A 15 10.72 0.91 2.72
CA SER A 15 10.23 2.19 2.19
C SER A 15 10.56 2.23 0.70
N GLU A 16 9.58 1.96 -0.17
CA GLU A 16 9.69 2.25 -1.60
C GLU A 16 9.09 3.64 -1.90
N GLU A 17 9.90 4.55 -2.42
CA GLU A 17 9.42 5.73 -3.13
C GLU A 17 9.39 5.40 -4.63
N ARG A 18 8.18 5.27 -5.20
CA ARG A 18 8.01 5.09 -6.65
C ARG A 18 7.43 6.35 -7.27
N SER A 19 8.25 7.02 -8.07
CA SER A 19 7.81 8.06 -8.99
C SER A 19 7.50 7.43 -10.35
N GLU A 20 6.23 7.38 -10.74
CA GLU A 20 5.83 7.02 -12.10
C GLU A 20 5.70 8.27 -12.97
N THR A 21 6.45 8.31 -14.06
CA THR A 21 6.34 9.36 -15.08
C THR A 21 5.25 8.97 -16.07
N ILE A 22 4.03 9.46 -15.88
CA ILE A 22 2.97 9.35 -16.89
C ILE A 22 3.24 10.41 -17.96
N THR A 23 3.72 9.96 -19.12
CA THR A 23 3.86 10.85 -20.28
C THR A 23 2.49 10.98 -20.94
N THR A 24 1.70 11.98 -20.54
CA THR A 24 0.45 12.34 -21.23
C THR A 24 0.78 13.12 -22.50
N GLY A 25 1.37 12.42 -23.47
CA GLY A 25 1.65 12.91 -24.81
C GLY A 25 0.96 12.01 -25.80
N ALA A 26 -0.34 12.22 -26.02
CA ALA A 26 -0.95 11.70 -27.22
C ALA A 26 -0.27 12.41 -28.40
N THR A 27 0.68 11.74 -29.04
CA THR A 27 1.08 12.05 -30.42
C THR A 27 -0.16 11.83 -31.29
N SER A 28 -1.03 12.81 -31.31
CA SER A 28 -2.13 12.91 -32.25
C SER A 28 -1.87 14.19 -33.02
N GLY A 29 -1.08 14.08 -34.09
CA GLY A 29 -1.04 15.13 -35.10
C GLY A 29 -2.44 15.31 -35.63
N VAL A 30 -3.06 16.45 -35.33
CA VAL A 30 -4.37 16.82 -35.88
C VAL A 30 -4.07 17.67 -37.12
N GLU A 31 -4.20 17.08 -38.30
CA GLU A 31 -4.21 17.83 -39.56
C GLU A 31 -5.63 18.35 -39.82
N THR A 32 -5.79 19.66 -40.02
CA THR A 32 -7.06 20.28 -40.39
C THR A 32 -6.81 21.27 -41.52
N ASP A 33 -7.58 21.18 -42.59
CA ASP A 33 -7.51 22.15 -43.69
C ASP A 33 -8.25 23.43 -43.32
N LEU A 34 -7.59 24.58 -43.52
CA LEU A 34 -8.15 25.92 -43.29
C LEU A 34 -8.29 26.67 -44.61
N GLN A 35 -9.46 27.28 -44.83
CA GLN A 35 -9.65 28.18 -45.97
C GLN A 35 -9.10 29.60 -45.68
N PRO A 36 -8.79 30.42 -46.71
CA PRO A 36 -8.29 31.77 -46.52
C PRO A 36 -9.21 32.61 -45.63
N GLY A 37 -8.66 33.16 -44.54
CA GLY A 37 -9.41 33.96 -43.55
C GLY A 37 -9.96 33.17 -42.36
N GLN A 38 -9.75 31.85 -42.29
CA GLN A 38 -10.10 31.04 -41.11
C GLN A 38 -8.91 30.83 -40.17
N ALA A 39 -9.22 30.66 -38.88
CA ALA A 39 -8.26 30.29 -37.84
C ALA A 39 -8.73 29.00 -37.15
N ALA A 40 -7.79 28.11 -36.82
CA ALA A 40 -8.04 26.97 -35.95
C ALA A 40 -7.48 27.22 -34.56
N THR A 41 -8.20 26.78 -33.53
CA THR A 41 -7.70 26.71 -32.15
C THR A 41 -7.61 25.25 -31.75
N ALA A 42 -6.39 24.74 -31.58
CA ALA A 42 -6.18 23.43 -31.00
C ALA A 42 -6.32 23.54 -29.47
N VAL A 43 -7.34 22.90 -28.91
CA VAL A 43 -7.54 22.82 -27.46
C VAL A 43 -7.10 21.44 -26.99
N LEU A 44 -5.94 21.37 -26.34
CA LEU A 44 -5.54 20.19 -25.60
C LEU A 44 -6.17 20.26 -24.21
N SER A 45 -7.11 19.37 -23.93
CA SER A 45 -7.75 19.24 -22.62
C SER A 45 -7.29 17.96 -21.95
N ALA A 46 -6.80 18.09 -20.71
CA ALA A 46 -6.44 16.96 -19.86
C ALA A 46 -7.38 16.94 -18.65
N ASN A 47 -7.96 15.78 -18.36
CA ASN A 47 -8.73 15.59 -17.13
C ASN A 47 -7.75 15.27 -16.01
N LYS A 48 -7.63 16.18 -15.04
CA LYS A 48 -6.90 15.92 -13.80
C LYS A 48 -7.82 15.22 -12.82
N GLY A 49 -7.34 14.20 -12.14
CA GLY A 49 -8.06 13.63 -11.01
C GLY A 49 -7.14 12.85 -10.09
N ALA A 50 -7.70 12.35 -9.01
CA ALA A 50 -6.95 11.61 -8.01
C ALA A 50 -7.73 10.38 -7.57
N ILE A 51 -7.03 9.27 -7.41
CA ILE A 51 -7.51 8.07 -6.74
C ILE A 51 -6.86 8.03 -5.36
N GLU A 52 -7.67 7.77 -4.33
CA GLU A 52 -7.19 7.47 -2.99
C GLU A 52 -7.55 6.01 -2.67
N VAL A 53 -6.55 5.21 -2.32
CA VAL A 53 -6.70 3.80 -1.95
C VAL A 53 -6.32 3.63 -0.49
N GLU A 54 -7.22 3.09 0.33
CA GLU A 54 -6.92 2.66 1.70
C GLU A 54 -6.64 1.16 1.71
N VAL A 55 -5.44 0.78 2.15
CA VAL A 55 -5.05 -0.62 2.37
C VAL A 55 -4.97 -0.87 3.88
N MET A 56 -5.67 -1.90 4.34
CA MET A 56 -5.64 -2.33 5.74
C MET A 56 -4.87 -3.64 5.86
N TYR A 57 -3.82 -3.65 6.68
CA TYR A 57 -3.04 -4.84 7.00
C TYR A 57 -3.35 -5.31 8.41
N VAL A 58 -3.60 -6.61 8.57
CA VAL A 58 -3.74 -7.25 9.87
C VAL A 58 -2.40 -7.87 10.25
N ALA A 59 -1.75 -7.30 11.26
CA ALA A 59 -0.51 -7.81 11.83
C ALA A 59 -0.81 -8.63 13.09
N LYS A 60 -0.19 -9.81 13.22
CA LYS A 60 -0.34 -10.69 14.39
C LYS A 60 1.00 -11.28 14.81
N LEU A 61 1.32 -11.21 16.10
CA LEU A 61 2.52 -11.82 16.65
C LEU A 61 2.29 -13.32 16.92
N ARG A 62 3.26 -14.14 16.52
CA ARG A 62 3.20 -15.61 16.62
C ARG A 62 4.50 -16.15 17.22
N GLY A 63 4.41 -17.35 17.78
CA GLY A 63 5.54 -18.06 18.39
C GLY A 63 5.40 -18.20 19.90
N ASN A 64 6.53 -18.49 20.54
CA ASN A 64 6.61 -18.81 21.95
C ASN A 64 7.60 -17.87 22.66
N VAL A 65 7.33 -17.59 23.92
CA VAL A 65 8.23 -16.82 24.77
C VAL A 65 9.13 -17.78 25.53
N ALA A 66 10.45 -17.68 25.38
CA ALA A 66 11.38 -18.44 26.20
C ALA A 66 11.41 -17.85 27.62
N VAL A 67 11.04 -18.65 28.61
CA VAL A 67 11.01 -18.23 30.03
C VAL A 67 11.92 -19.10 30.88
N ASN A 68 12.52 -18.50 31.91
CA ASN A 68 13.31 -19.16 32.93
C ASN A 68 12.79 -18.77 34.33
N PHE A 69 12.22 -19.73 35.05
CA PHE A 69 11.68 -19.54 36.39
C PHE A 69 12.73 -19.83 37.46
N LYS A 70 12.91 -18.93 38.41
CA LYS A 70 13.80 -19.14 39.57
C LYS A 70 13.38 -20.35 40.42
N ILE A 71 12.07 -20.54 40.60
CA ILE A 71 11.47 -21.71 41.27
C ILE A 71 10.71 -22.50 40.19
N PRO A 72 10.82 -23.85 40.13
CA PRO A 72 10.16 -24.64 39.09
C PRO A 72 8.66 -24.38 39.03
N TYR A 73 8.15 -24.07 37.84
CA TYR A 73 6.73 -24.03 37.58
C TYR A 73 6.31 -25.36 36.96
N LYS A 74 5.39 -26.07 37.60
CA LYS A 74 4.97 -27.43 37.19
C LYS A 74 6.15 -28.40 36.99
N GLY A 75 7.18 -28.29 37.82
CA GLY A 75 8.37 -29.16 37.76
C GLY A 75 9.45 -28.75 36.76
N HIS A 76 9.28 -27.63 36.04
CA HIS A 76 10.26 -27.17 35.04
C HIS A 76 10.76 -25.75 35.33
N HIS A 77 12.06 -25.52 35.14
CA HIS A 77 12.67 -24.18 35.17
C HIS A 77 12.50 -23.45 33.84
N PHE A 78 12.47 -24.17 32.72
CA PHE A 78 12.31 -23.58 31.39
C PHE A 78 10.93 -23.85 30.82
N GLY A 79 10.38 -22.86 30.12
CA GLY A 79 9.09 -22.97 29.47
C GLY A 79 9.03 -22.21 28.15
N GLY A 80 8.00 -22.52 27.37
CA GLY A 80 7.70 -21.87 26.10
C GLY A 80 6.21 -21.60 25.94
N PRO A 81 5.57 -20.78 26.81
CA PRO A 81 4.18 -20.40 26.59
C PRO A 81 4.02 -19.69 25.23
N SER A 82 2.89 -19.91 24.55
CA SER A 82 2.60 -19.18 23.31
C SER A 82 2.46 -17.68 23.60
N ILE A 83 2.95 -16.84 22.69
CA ILE A 83 2.84 -15.38 22.85
C ILE A 83 1.38 -14.94 22.93
N ASP A 84 0.48 -15.62 22.23
CA ASP A 84 -0.96 -15.40 22.28
C ASP A 84 -1.53 -15.62 23.70
N SER A 85 -1.13 -16.71 24.36
CA SER A 85 -1.53 -16.98 25.76
C SER A 85 -0.94 -15.96 26.74
N VAL A 86 0.32 -15.57 26.55
CA VAL A 86 0.99 -14.57 27.40
C VAL A 86 0.29 -13.22 27.28
N MET A 87 0.10 -12.71 26.06
CA MET A 87 -0.58 -11.44 25.82
C MET A 87 -2.02 -11.45 26.33
N LYS A 88 -2.77 -12.52 26.04
CA LYS A 88 -4.14 -12.70 26.56
C LYS A 88 -4.20 -12.67 28.09
N SER A 89 -3.24 -13.30 28.77
CA SER A 89 -3.18 -13.29 30.24
C SER A 89 -2.89 -11.90 30.83
N GLY A 90 -2.23 -11.03 30.05
CA GLY A 90 -2.00 -9.63 30.41
C GLY A 90 -3.09 -8.67 29.93
N GLY A 91 -4.17 -9.16 29.32
CA GLY A 91 -5.22 -8.31 28.75
C GLY A 91 -4.79 -7.52 27.52
N LEU A 92 -3.76 -7.97 26.81
CA LEU A 92 -3.23 -7.32 25.61
C LEU A 92 -3.79 -7.97 24.34
N GLU A 93 -4.13 -7.14 23.35
CA GLU A 93 -4.48 -7.61 22.01
C GLU A 93 -3.23 -8.10 21.27
N ASN A 94 -3.32 -9.26 20.63
CA ASN A 94 -2.25 -9.87 19.82
C ASN A 94 -2.41 -9.57 18.32
N GLU A 95 -3.19 -8.55 17.99
CA GLU A 95 -3.49 -8.15 16.62
C GLU A 95 -3.44 -6.63 16.52
N GLY A 96 -2.89 -6.12 15.43
CA GLY A 96 -2.87 -4.70 15.12
C GLY A 96 -3.29 -4.46 13.68
N ILE A 97 -4.15 -3.46 13.47
CA ILE A 97 -4.52 -3.00 12.13
C ILE A 97 -3.60 -1.85 11.75
N ILE A 98 -2.88 -2.01 10.64
CA ILE A 98 -2.05 -0.96 10.04
C ILE A 98 -2.79 -0.44 8.82
N LYS A 99 -2.93 0.89 8.72
CA LYS A 99 -3.56 1.55 7.58
C LYS A 99 -2.51 2.24 6.73
N GLU A 100 -2.61 2.05 5.43
CA GLU A 100 -1.82 2.75 4.43
C GLU A 100 -2.76 3.44 3.45
N THR A 101 -2.58 4.75 3.26
CA THR A 101 -3.34 5.54 2.31
C THR A 101 -2.45 5.92 1.14
N ILE A 102 -2.76 5.40 -0.05
CA ILE A 102 -2.03 5.65 -1.29
C ILE A 102 -2.84 6.65 -2.11
N LYS A 103 -2.27 7.83 -2.39
CA LYS A 103 -2.86 8.84 -3.26
C LYS A 103 -2.16 8.84 -4.61
N LEU A 104 -2.91 8.58 -5.67
CA LEU A 104 -2.42 8.55 -7.06
C LEU A 104 -3.09 9.68 -7.82
N GLY A 105 -2.31 10.66 -8.27
CA GLY A 105 -2.78 11.71 -9.17
C GLY A 105 -2.64 11.31 -10.64
N PHE A 106 -3.50 11.86 -11.49
CA PHE A 106 -3.40 11.82 -12.96
C PHE A 106 -3.65 13.20 -13.53
#